data_AF-A0A7S0I3H7-F1
#
_entry.id   AF-A0A7S0I3H7-F1
#
_cell.length_a   1.000
_cell.length_b   1.000
_cell.length_c   1.000
_cell.angle_alpha   90.00
_cell.angle_beta   90.00
_cell.angle_gamma   90.00
#
_symmetry.space_group_name_H-M   'P 1'
#
loop_
_entity.id
_entity.type
_entity.pdbx_description
1 polymer ?
#
loop_
_entity_poly.entity_id
_entity_poly.type
_entity_poly.pdbx_seq_one_letter_code
_entity_poly.pdbx_strand_id
1 'polypeptide(L)'
;SYTPSKISIRAGTHFHDLQDVKEINLEEPCGWLTVPLSRRDLAPSENDEGCDLTSDNSLRAFMIQIAVLANHENGRDSHIRQIKIYGPRPVAPGLEGLEMGSGCFSTAEFSSYSSIR
;
A
#
# COMPACT_ATOMS: atom_id res chain seq x y z
N SER A 1 -21.53 5.81 -18.13
CA SER A 1 -20.30 5.02 -18.35
C SER A 1 -19.99 4.04 -17.18
N TYR A 2 -19.29 2.92 -17.44
CA TYR A 2 -18.84 1.96 -16.40
C TYR A 2 -17.46 2.29 -15.82
N THR A 3 -16.83 3.38 -16.28
CA THR A 3 -15.50 3.80 -15.82
C THR A 3 -15.65 4.59 -14.51
N PRO A 4 -15.01 4.15 -13.40
CA PRO A 4 -14.95 4.93 -12.17
C PRO A 4 -14.32 6.30 -12.41
N SER A 5 -14.97 7.36 -11.91
CA SER A 5 -14.42 8.72 -11.89
C SER A 5 -13.93 9.11 -10.49
N LYS A 6 -14.46 8.49 -9.44
CA LYS A 6 -14.07 8.76 -8.06
C LYS A 6 -13.99 7.47 -7.25
N ILE A 7 -12.84 7.22 -6.63
CA ILE A 7 -12.58 6.04 -5.81
C ILE A 7 -12.05 6.49 -4.45
N SER A 8 -12.54 5.90 -3.36
CA SER A 8 -11.93 6.00 -2.04
C SER A 8 -11.34 4.65 -1.61
N ILE A 9 -10.15 4.70 -1.03
CA ILE A 9 -9.49 3.57 -0.38
C ILE A 9 -9.60 3.77 1.12
N ARG A 10 -10.16 2.78 1.80
CA ARG A 10 -10.35 2.76 3.25
C ARG A 10 -9.64 1.60 3.89
N ALA A 11 -9.26 1.77 5.14
CA ALA A 11 -8.60 0.72 5.90
C ALA A 11 -9.02 0.72 7.37
N GLY A 12 -8.99 -0.46 7.98
CA GLY A 12 -9.40 -0.64 9.37
C GLY A 12 -9.11 -2.05 9.87
N THR A 13 -9.62 -2.36 11.06
CA THR A 13 -9.54 -3.71 11.64
C THR A 13 -10.74 -4.56 11.22
N HIS A 14 -11.89 -3.94 10.99
CA HIS A 14 -13.18 -4.53 10.69
C HIS A 14 -13.99 -3.64 9.72
N PHE A 15 -15.23 -4.01 9.40
CA PHE A 15 -16.06 -3.23 8.47
C PHE A 15 -16.69 -1.98 9.09
N HIS A 16 -16.74 -1.91 10.43
CA HIS A 16 -17.36 -0.81 11.18
C HIS A 16 -16.40 0.34 11.51
N ASP A 17 -15.08 0.11 11.46
CA ASP A 17 -14.02 1.06 11.82
C ASP A 17 -13.14 1.44 10.62
N LEU A 18 -13.64 1.26 9.39
CA LEU A 18 -12.94 1.67 8.18
C LEU A 18 -12.80 3.19 8.14
N GLN A 19 -11.56 3.66 8.03
CA GLN A 19 -11.23 5.08 7.84
C GLN A 19 -10.79 5.32 6.40
N ASP A 20 -11.21 6.44 5.81
CA ASP A 20 -10.75 6.88 4.50
C ASP A 20 -9.25 7.20 4.58
N VAL A 21 -8.44 6.44 3.83
CA VAL A 21 -6.99 6.63 3.73
C VAL A 21 -6.67 7.59 2.59
N LYS A 22 -7.35 7.40 1.46
CA LYS A 22 -7.03 8.12 0.23
C LYS A 22 -8.22 8.19 -0.70
N GLU A 23 -8.53 9.40 -1.15
CA GLU A 23 -9.53 9.64 -2.17
C GLU A 23 -8.82 10.02 -3.49
N ILE A 24 -9.32 9.48 -4.60
CA ILE A 24 -8.74 9.63 -5.92
C ILE A 24 -9.82 10.03 -6.89
N ASN A 25 -9.59 11.12 -7.61
CA ASN A 25 -10.39 11.54 -8.75
C ASN A 25 -9.67 11.12 -10.04
N LEU A 26 -10.43 10.53 -10.96
CA LEU A 26 -9.96 9.98 -12.22
C LEU A 26 -10.64 10.71 -13.37
N GLU A 27 -9.84 11.25 -14.28
CA GLU A 27 -10.30 11.90 -15.50
C GLU A 27 -9.86 11.02 -16.68
N GLU A 28 -10.78 10.18 -17.18
CA GLU A 28 -10.53 9.27 -18.30
C GLU A 28 -9.29 8.36 -18.11
N PRO A 29 -9.24 7.56 -17.03
CA PRO A 29 -8.06 6.75 -16.74
C PRO A 29 -7.83 5.69 -17.83
N CYS A 30 -6.58 5.58 -18.29
CA CYS A 30 -6.15 4.53 -19.21
C CYS A 30 -5.02 3.69 -18.61
N GLY A 31 -5.14 2.36 -18.72
CA GLY A 31 -4.15 1.43 -18.20
C GLY A 31 -4.23 1.22 -16.68
N TRP A 32 -3.07 0.93 -16.08
CA TRP A 32 -2.95 0.64 -14.64
C TRP A 32 -2.83 1.93 -13.83
N LEU A 33 -3.63 2.03 -12.76
CA LEU A 33 -3.50 3.07 -11.75
C LEU A 33 -2.77 2.50 -10.53
N THR A 34 -1.60 3.04 -10.22
CA THR A 34 -0.84 2.68 -9.01
C THR A 34 -1.10 3.70 -7.92
N VAL A 35 -1.59 3.24 -6.77
CA VAL A 35 -1.88 4.09 -5.62
C VAL A 35 -0.94 3.72 -4.47
N PRO A 36 -0.01 4.61 -4.07
CA PRO A 36 0.80 4.37 -2.88
C PRO A 36 -0.07 4.55 -1.64
N LEU A 37 -0.04 3.55 -0.76
CA LEU A 37 -0.74 3.52 0.52
C LEU A 37 0.29 3.67 1.64
N SER A 38 0.50 4.90 2.09
CA SER A 38 1.48 5.20 3.13
C SER A 38 0.81 5.40 4.48
N ARG A 39 1.49 5.02 5.57
CA ARG A 39 0.99 5.24 6.94
C ARG A 39 0.74 6.72 7.23
N ARG A 40 1.57 7.61 6.68
CA ARG A 40 1.46 9.07 6.85
C ARG A 40 0.19 9.68 6.21
N ASP A 41 -0.46 8.96 5.29
CA ASP A 41 -1.69 9.42 4.66
C ASP A 41 -2.89 9.26 5.61
N LEU A 42 -2.78 8.38 6.62
CA LEU A 42 -3.69 8.35 7.77
C LEU A 42 -3.24 9.45 8.74
N ALA A 43 -4.11 10.44 8.98
CA ALA A 43 -4.02 11.58 9.91
C ALA A 43 -2.68 11.75 10.65
N PRO A 44 -2.03 12.94 10.60
CA PRO A 44 -0.75 13.17 11.24
C PRO A 44 -0.86 12.92 12.75
N SER A 45 -0.45 11.73 13.19
CA SER A 45 -0.26 11.46 14.61
C SER A 45 0.96 12.28 15.01
N GLU A 46 0.72 13.33 15.78
CA GLU A 46 1.70 14.26 16.35
C GLU A 46 2.76 13.56 17.24
N ASN A 47 2.60 12.25 17.45
CA ASN A 47 3.49 11.38 18.22
C ASN A 47 4.48 10.57 17.36
N ASP A 48 4.59 10.78 16.04
CA ASP A 48 5.55 10.08 15.18
C ASP A 48 6.93 10.78 15.20
N GLU A 49 7.48 11.01 16.40
CA GLU A 49 8.86 11.43 16.63
C GLU A 49 9.79 10.23 16.42
N GLY A 50 10.02 9.84 15.16
CA GLY A 50 10.93 8.73 14.85
C GLY A 50 10.85 8.23 13.43
N CYS A 51 11.27 9.04 12.46
CA CYS A 51 11.59 8.52 11.13
C CYS A 51 12.94 7.79 11.17
N ASP A 52 12.95 6.57 11.72
CA ASP A 52 14.00 5.65 11.36
C ASP A 52 13.93 5.43 9.84
N LEU A 53 15.02 5.75 9.13
CA LEU A 53 15.14 5.67 7.67
C LEU A 53 14.98 4.22 7.14
N THR A 54 14.77 3.27 8.06
CA THR A 54 14.51 1.83 7.86
C THR A 54 13.03 1.45 7.98
N SER A 55 12.17 2.34 8.48
CA SER A 55 10.79 2.00 8.86
C SER A 55 9.86 1.93 7.66
N ASP A 56 9.33 0.72 7.44
CA ASP A 56 8.34 0.40 6.43
C ASP A 56 7.10 1.31 6.57
N ASN A 57 6.98 2.29 5.67
CA ASN A 57 5.86 3.24 5.64
C ASN A 57 4.61 2.62 4.97
N SER A 58 4.56 1.31 4.75
CA SER A 58 3.39 0.63 4.19
C SER A 58 2.19 0.72 5.14
N LEU A 59 0.99 0.85 4.55
CA LEU A 59 -0.26 0.78 5.29
C LEU A 59 -0.45 -0.60 5.94
N ARG A 60 -0.54 -0.63 7.27
CA ARG A 60 -0.88 -1.83 8.05
C ARG A 60 -2.37 -1.83 8.38
N ALA A 61 -3.10 -2.82 7.87
CA ALA A 61 -4.53 -2.98 8.12
C ALA A 61 -4.94 -4.46 8.06
N PHE A 62 -6.01 -4.83 8.76
CA PHE A 62 -6.62 -6.16 8.61
C PHE A 62 -7.63 -6.19 7.46
N MET A 63 -8.24 -5.05 7.17
CA MET A 63 -9.22 -4.90 6.09
C MET A 63 -8.89 -3.66 5.25
N ILE A 64 -8.94 -3.83 3.93
CA ILE A 64 -8.89 -2.74 2.94
C ILE A 64 -10.19 -2.76 2.15
N GLN A 65 -10.83 -1.61 2.02
CA GLN A 65 -12.02 -1.43 1.20
C GLN A 65 -11.71 -0.46 0.05
N ILE A 66 -11.97 -0.89 -1.18
CA ILE A 66 -11.96 -0.03 -2.36
C ILE A 66 -13.41 0.31 -2.68
N ALA A 67 -13.79 1.57 -2.47
CA ALA A 67 -15.13 2.07 -2.69
C ALA A 67 -15.17 2.93 -3.96
N VAL A 68 -15.95 2.52 -4.96
CA VAL A 68 -16.26 3.40 -6.09
C VAL A 68 -17.37 4.34 -5.68
N LEU A 69 -17.05 5.63 -5.57
CA LEU A 69 -17.99 6.66 -5.12
C LEU A 69 -18.79 7.24 -6.28
N ALA A 70 -18.16 7.34 -7.47
CA ALA A 70 -18.81 7.83 -8.68
C ALA A 70 -18.19 7.23 -9.94
N ASN A 71 -18.99 7.19 -11.01
CA ASN A 71 -18.57 6.84 -12.36
C ASN A 71 -18.67 8.05 -13.29
N HIS A 72 -17.97 8.00 -14.42
CA HIS A 72 -18.16 8.95 -15.50
C HIS A 72 -19.60 8.90 -16.04
N GLU A 73 -20.11 10.07 -16.46
CA GLU A 73 -21.47 10.25 -16.98
C GLU A 73 -22.56 9.71 -16.03
N ASN A 74 -22.32 9.73 -14.71
CA ASN A 74 -23.24 9.22 -13.70
C ASN A 74 -23.70 7.77 -13.95
N GLY A 75 -22.81 6.92 -14.48
CA GLY A 75 -23.13 5.51 -14.65
C GLY A 75 -23.40 4.82 -13.31
N ARG A 76 -24.38 3.91 -13.31
CA ARG A 76 -24.83 3.20 -12.10
C ARG A 76 -23.86 2.13 -11.64
N ASP A 77 -23.32 1.36 -12.58
CA ASP A 77 -22.46 0.21 -12.32
C ASP A 77 -21.03 0.50 -12.78
N SER A 78 -20.05 -0.19 -12.18
CA SER A 78 -18.63 0.01 -12.45
C SER A 78 -17.97 -1.26 -12.97
N HIS A 79 -17.07 -1.15 -13.94
CA HIS A 79 -16.25 -2.26 -14.42
C HIS A 79 -14.82 -2.16 -13.88
N ILE A 80 -14.51 -2.97 -12.87
CA ILE A 80 -13.15 -3.15 -12.39
C ILE A 80 -12.57 -4.39 -13.08
N ARG A 81 -11.57 -4.18 -13.94
CA ARG A 81 -10.98 -5.27 -14.74
C ARG A 81 -10.01 -6.13 -13.93
N GLN A 82 -9.20 -5.50 -13.07
CA GLN A 82 -8.24 -6.21 -12.22
C GLN A 82 -7.81 -5.32 -11.05
N ILE A 83 -7.52 -5.94 -9.91
CA ILE A 83 -6.91 -5.30 -8.74
C ILE A 83 -5.66 -6.10 -8.37
N LYS A 84 -4.59 -5.40 -7.99
CA LYS A 84 -3.38 -5.99 -7.41
C LYS A 84 -3.02 -5.19 -6.17
N ILE A 85 -2.78 -5.90 -5.06
CA ILE A 85 -2.33 -5.32 -3.80
C ILE A 85 -0.92 -5.83 -3.55
N TYR A 86 0.00 -4.92 -3.28
CA TYR A 86 1.40 -5.24 -3.02
C TYR A 86 1.69 -5.00 -1.55
N GLY A 87 2.34 -5.98 -0.92
CA GLY A 87 2.90 -5.83 0.41
C GLY A 87 4.38 -5.48 0.34
N PRO A 88 4.93 -4.90 1.41
CA PRO A 88 6.38 -4.73 1.58
C PRO A 88 7.05 -6.10 1.44
N ARG A 89 8.20 -6.13 0.76
CA ARG A 89 9.01 -7.35 0.69
C ARG A 89 9.67 -7.54 2.06
N PRO A 90 9.46 -8.67 2.75
CA PRO A 90 10.19 -8.95 3.97
C PRO A 90 11.70 -8.96 3.67
N VAL A 91 12.46 -8.24 4.49
CA VAL A 91 13.93 -8.36 4.49
C VAL A 91 14.26 -9.79 4.92
N ALA A 92 15.30 -10.40 4.32
CA ALA A 92 15.62 -11.80 4.58
C ALA A 92 15.75 -12.08 6.09
N PRO A 93 15.14 -13.16 6.61
CA PRO A 93 15.26 -13.52 8.02
C PRO A 93 16.73 -13.75 8.35
N GLY A 94 17.27 -12.95 9.28
CA GLY A 94 18.69 -12.99 9.67
C GLY A 94 19.43 -11.65 9.56
N LEU A 95 18.85 -10.62 8.94
CA LEU A 95 19.42 -9.26 8.89
C LEU A 95 18.71 -8.21 9.77
N GLU A 96 17.71 -8.61 10.57
CA GLU A 96 16.90 -7.70 11.41
C GLU A 96 17.65 -7.01 12.56
N GLY A 97 18.98 -7.21 12.70
CA GLY A 97 19.78 -6.61 13.78
C GLY A 97 21.13 -6.03 13.33
N LEU A 98 21.40 -5.97 12.02
CA LEU A 98 22.59 -5.28 11.50
C LEU A 98 22.17 -3.86 11.12
N GLU A 99 22.52 -2.88 11.96
CA GLU A 99 22.42 -1.44 11.66
C GLU A 99 23.38 -1.04 10.53
N MET A 100 23.18 -1.61 9.34
CA MET A 100 23.91 -1.25 8.14
C MET A 100 22.89 -1.20 7.01
N GLY A 101 22.58 0.02 6.56
CA GLY A 101 21.64 0.26 5.47
C GLY A 101 21.93 -0.67 4.29
N SER A 102 20.89 -1.36 3.82
CA SER A 102 20.87 -2.42 2.79
C SER A 102 20.91 -3.85 3.37
N GLY A 103 19.74 -4.30 3.85
CA GLY A 103 19.48 -5.66 4.35
C GLY A 103 19.52 -6.79 3.31
N CYS A 104 20.29 -6.64 2.23
CA CYS A 104 20.44 -7.64 1.18
C CYS A 104 21.92 -7.83 0.84
N PHE A 105 22.38 -9.08 0.76
CA PHE A 105 23.68 -9.38 0.18
C PHE A 105 23.71 -8.88 -1.27
N SER A 106 24.69 -8.04 -1.59
CA SER A 106 24.81 -7.43 -2.92
C SER A 106 25.46 -8.37 -3.95
N THR A 107 26.17 -9.42 -3.48
CA THR A 107 26.86 -10.37 -4.35
C THR A 107 26.29 -11.78 -4.22
N ALA A 108 26.45 -12.58 -5.28
CA ALA A 108 26.00 -13.96 -5.32
C ALA A 108 26.74 -14.85 -4.30
N GLU A 109 28.04 -14.59 -4.09
CA GLU A 109 28.85 -15.31 -3.11
C GLU A 109 28.27 -15.16 -1.70
N PHE A 110 27.96 -13.93 -1.29
CA PHE A 110 27.39 -13.68 0.03
C PHE A 110 25.93 -14.12 0.13
N SER A 111 25.17 -14.07 -0.97
CA SER A 111 23.79 -14.60 -1.01
C SER A 111 23.71 -16.09 -0.73
N SER A 112 24.77 -16.87 -1.01
CA SER A 112 24.82 -18.30 -0.72
C SER A 112 24.74 -18.61 0.79
N TYR A 113 25.12 -17.67 1.66
CA TYR A 113 25.08 -17.82 3.11
C TYR A 113 23.77 -17.26 3.74
N SER A 114 22.79 -16.86 2.92
CA SER A 114 21.56 -16.22 3.41
C SER A 114 20.58 -17.15 4.12
N SER A 115 20.69 -18.46 3.92
CA SER A 115 19.88 -19.45 4.64
C SER A 115 20.63 -20.77 4.75
N ILE A 116 20.46 -21.45 5.87
CA ILE A 116 20.81 -22.87 6.00
C ILE A 116 19.59 -23.64 5.52
N ARG A 117 19.75 -24.51 4.52
CA ARG A 117 18.68 -25.34 3.96
C ARG A 117 18.93 -26.81 4.22
#